data_AF-A0A5D3J3Y1-F1
#
_entry.id   AF-A0A5D3J3Y1-F1
#
_cell.length_a   1.000
_cell.length_b   1.000
_cell.length_c   1.000
_cell.angle_alpha   90.00
_cell.angle_beta   90.00
_cell.angle_gamma   90.00
#
_symmetry.space_group_name_H-M   'P 1'
#
loop_
_entity.id
_entity.type
_entity.pdbx_description
1 polymer ?
#
loop_
_entity_poly.entity_id
_entity_poly.type
_entity_poly.pdbx_seq_one_letter_code
_entity_poly.pdbx_strand_id
1 'polypeptide(L)'
;SLIVAGGGRAVSSGDNDQLQPIAPGQPFRLMQQRSAADVAIMKEIVRQMPELRPAVYSLIERDVHRALTTIEQVTPEQVPRKEGSWAPGSSVVEFTPKQEKAIEKALSEGKTLPEGQPATLYEALVKDYTGRTPEAQSQT
;
A
#
# COMPACT_ATOMS: atom_id res chain seq x y z
N SER A 1 9.76 12.92 34.50
CA SER A 1 9.81 13.61 33.19
C SER A 1 10.16 15.07 33.42
N LEU A 2 11.09 15.64 32.64
CA LEU A 2 11.44 17.07 32.69
C LEU A 2 10.22 17.98 32.50
N ILE A 3 9.20 17.52 31.76
CA ILE A 3 7.97 18.28 31.52
C ILE A 3 7.20 18.53 32.81
N VAL A 4 7.02 17.50 33.66
CA VAL A 4 6.29 17.63 34.93
C VAL A 4 7.07 18.47 35.94
N ALA A 5 8.41 18.31 35.98
CA ALA A 5 9.26 19.11 36.86
C ALA A 5 9.22 20.61 36.56
N GLY A 6 8.93 21.00 35.31
CA GLY A 6 8.71 22.39 34.88
C GLY A 6 7.25 22.83 34.84
N GLY A 7 6.29 22.03 35.31
CA GLY A 7 4.85 22.36 35.25
C GLY A 7 4.23 22.36 33.84
N GLY A 8 4.91 21.75 32.86
CA GLY A 8 4.46 21.67 31.47
C GLY A 8 3.36 20.61 31.25
N ARG A 9 2.66 20.74 30.11
CA ARG A 9 1.68 19.76 29.61
C ARG A 9 2.17 19.15 28.31
N ALA A 10 1.86 17.87 28.10
CA ALA A 10 2.19 17.15 26.87
C ALA A 10 0.97 16.39 26.37
N VAL A 11 0.88 16.26 25.04
CA VAL A 11 -0.12 15.44 24.35
C VAL A 11 0.63 14.44 23.48
N SER A 12 0.32 13.15 23.61
CA SER A 12 0.84 12.13 22.70
C SER A 12 -0.12 11.89 21.55
N SER A 13 0.40 11.91 20.32
CA SER A 13 -0.34 11.58 19.10
C SER A 13 0.42 10.52 18.32
N GLY A 14 -0.31 9.60 17.71
CA GLY A 14 0.26 8.46 16.98
C GLY A 14 -0.81 7.49 16.52
N ASP A 15 -0.39 6.43 15.86
CA ASP A 15 -1.24 5.36 15.32
C ASP A 15 -0.70 4.01 15.81
N ASN A 16 -1.57 3.21 16.43
CA ASN A 16 -1.21 1.92 17.03
C ASN A 16 -1.04 0.80 16.01
N ASP A 17 -1.60 0.97 14.82
CA ASP A 17 -1.58 -0.05 13.77
C ASP A 17 -0.42 0.19 12.78
N GLN A 18 0.42 1.21 13.01
CA GLN A 18 1.69 1.41 12.33
C GLN A 18 2.76 0.40 12.76
N LEU A 19 3.85 0.37 11.99
CA LEU A 19 5.03 -0.43 12.30
C LEU A 19 5.55 -0.16 13.71
N GLN A 20 5.99 -1.22 14.38
CA GLN A 20 6.54 -1.10 15.72
C GLN A 20 7.85 -0.32 15.70
N PRO A 21 8.12 0.50 16.74
CA PRO A 21 9.42 1.14 16.90
C PRO A 21 10.55 0.11 16.95
N ILE A 22 11.73 0.49 16.44
CA ILE A 22 12.97 -0.29 16.62
C ILE A 22 13.36 -0.33 18.11
N ALA A 23 13.03 0.74 18.83
CA ALA A 23 13.30 0.83 20.26
C ALA A 23 12.49 -0.22 21.05
N PRO A 24 13.08 -0.80 22.12
CA PRO A 24 12.39 -1.81 22.91
C PRO A 24 11.14 -1.24 23.61
N GLY A 25 10.04 -1.99 23.54
CA GLY A 25 8.76 -1.66 24.17
C GLY A 25 7.74 -0.98 23.23
N GLN A 26 6.52 -0.76 23.73
CA GLN A 26 5.43 -0.09 23.00
C GLN A 26 4.83 1.07 23.83
N PRO A 27 5.62 2.12 24.15
CA PRO A 27 5.22 3.15 25.10
C PRO A 27 3.95 3.91 24.67
N PHE A 28 3.77 4.17 23.37
CA PHE A 28 2.56 4.83 22.85
C PHE A 28 1.30 3.99 23.10
N ARG A 29 1.33 2.72 22.69
CA ARG A 29 0.22 1.78 22.89
C ARG A 29 -0.11 1.57 24.36
N LEU A 30 0.93 1.42 25.20
CA LEU A 30 0.75 1.27 26.65
C LEU A 30 0.17 2.54 27.29
N MET A 31 0.61 3.73 26.87
CA MET A 31 -0.01 4.98 27.33
C MET A 31 -1.48 5.04 26.93
N GLN A 32 -1.85 4.67 25.71
CA GLN A 32 -3.25 4.70 25.29
C GLN A 32 -4.13 3.67 26.02
N GLN A 33 -3.60 2.48 26.33
CA GLN A 33 -4.38 1.40 26.97
C GLN A 33 -4.43 1.48 28.49
N ARG A 34 -3.42 2.09 29.12
CA ARG A 34 -3.20 2.01 30.59
C ARG A 34 -3.10 3.38 31.27
N SER A 35 -3.08 4.48 30.54
CA SER A 35 -3.10 5.82 31.14
C SER A 35 -4.51 6.20 31.59
N ALA A 36 -4.60 7.06 32.60
CA ALA A 36 -5.83 7.75 32.99
C ALA A 36 -6.13 8.98 32.12
N ALA A 37 -5.32 9.24 31.08
CA ALA A 37 -5.51 10.36 30.16
C ALA A 37 -6.70 10.11 29.22
N ASP A 38 -7.44 11.18 28.89
CA ASP A 38 -8.48 11.13 27.88
C ASP A 38 -7.88 10.84 26.49
N VAL A 39 -8.58 10.02 25.71
CA VAL A 39 -8.15 9.59 24.37
C VAL A 39 -9.21 9.99 23.35
N ALA A 40 -8.80 10.67 22.29
CA ALA A 40 -9.62 10.93 21.11
C ALA A 40 -9.16 10.05 19.93
N ILE A 41 -10.10 9.46 19.19
CA ILE A 41 -9.80 8.61 18.02
C ILE A 41 -10.27 9.33 16.76
N MET A 42 -9.34 9.61 15.86
CA MET A 42 -9.64 10.17 14.54
C MET A 42 -9.91 9.02 13.56
N LYS A 43 -11.09 9.01 12.94
CA LYS A 43 -11.50 7.97 11.97
C LYS A 43 -11.62 8.48 10.54
N GLU A 44 -11.56 9.78 10.31
CA GLU A 44 -11.77 10.37 9.00
C GLU A 44 -10.48 10.40 8.18
N ILE A 45 -10.55 9.92 6.93
CA ILE A 45 -9.42 9.90 6.00
C ILE A 45 -9.62 10.98 4.93
N VAL A 46 -8.77 12.00 4.97
CA VAL A 46 -8.88 13.20 4.12
C VAL A 46 -8.18 13.06 2.77
N ARG A 47 -7.05 12.34 2.70
CA ARG A 47 -6.12 12.39 1.56
C ARG A 47 -6.27 11.25 0.54
N GLN A 48 -7.36 10.50 0.62
CA GLN A 48 -7.62 9.40 -0.32
C GLN A 48 -8.54 9.85 -1.44
N MET A 49 -8.27 9.33 -2.64
CA MET A 49 -9.23 9.35 -3.74
C MET A 49 -10.57 8.79 -3.22
N PRO A 50 -11.72 9.46 -3.47
CA PRO A 50 -13.00 9.03 -2.95
C PRO A 50 -13.32 7.55 -3.21
N GLU A 51 -12.89 7.03 -4.36
CA GLU A 51 -13.08 5.65 -4.83
C GLU A 51 -12.27 4.62 -4.03
N LEU A 52 -11.09 5.02 -3.53
CA LEU A 52 -10.22 4.14 -2.72
C LEU A 52 -10.53 4.20 -1.22
N ARG A 53 -11.24 5.24 -0.78
CA ARG A 53 -11.58 5.44 0.64
C ARG A 53 -12.26 4.20 1.27
N PRO A 54 -13.23 3.52 0.63
CA PRO A 54 -13.85 2.32 1.21
C PRO A 54 -12.86 1.16 1.38
N ALA A 55 -11.91 0.98 0.45
CA ALA A 55 -10.89 -0.05 0.55
C ALA A 55 -9.99 0.15 1.77
N VAL A 56 -9.61 1.40 2.05
CA VAL A 56 -8.80 1.75 3.23
C VAL A 56 -9.57 1.49 4.52
N TYR A 57 -10.86 1.83 4.57
CA TYR A 57 -11.70 1.49 5.73
C TYR A 57 -11.81 -0.02 5.95
N SER A 58 -11.99 -0.81 4.89
CA SER A 58 -11.98 -2.27 5.00
C SER A 58 -10.64 -2.80 5.53
N LEU A 59 -9.50 -2.23 5.14
CA LEU A 59 -8.20 -2.59 5.71
C LEU A 59 -8.09 -2.26 7.20
N ILE A 60 -8.58 -1.09 7.63
CA ILE A 60 -8.63 -0.71 9.06
C ILE A 60 -9.48 -1.72 9.86
N GLU A 61 -10.57 -2.20 9.25
CA GLU A 61 -11.46 -3.22 9.83
C GLU A 61 -10.93 -4.66 9.69
N ARG A 62 -9.76 -4.84 9.07
CA ARG A 62 -9.12 -6.14 8.77
C ARG A 62 -9.89 -7.02 7.77
N ASP A 63 -10.79 -6.44 7.01
CA ASP A 63 -11.48 -7.09 5.88
C ASP A 63 -10.65 -6.94 4.59
N VAL A 64 -9.62 -7.78 4.47
CA VAL A 64 -8.69 -7.76 3.34
C VAL A 64 -9.39 -8.12 2.03
N HIS A 65 -10.35 -9.04 2.07
CA HIS A 65 -11.06 -9.48 0.87
C HIS A 65 -11.86 -8.33 0.26
N ARG A 66 -12.67 -7.64 1.07
CA ARG A 66 -13.45 -6.49 0.63
C ARG A 66 -12.57 -5.33 0.17
N ALA A 67 -11.43 -5.11 0.83
CA ALA A 67 -10.46 -4.12 0.40
C ALA A 67 -9.94 -4.42 -1.02
N LEU A 68 -9.50 -5.65 -1.28
CA LEU A 68 -9.00 -6.06 -2.59
C LEU A 68 -10.07 -5.97 -3.68
N THR A 69 -11.30 -6.41 -3.40
CA THR A 69 -12.42 -6.29 -4.35
C THR A 69 -12.73 -4.82 -4.67
N THR A 70 -12.59 -3.91 -3.71
CA THR A 70 -12.80 -2.48 -3.96
C THR A 70 -11.67 -1.91 -4.83
N ILE A 71 -10.42 -2.27 -4.55
CA ILE A 71 -9.25 -1.82 -5.34
C ILE A 71 -9.37 -2.31 -6.79
N GLU A 72 -9.84 -3.54 -7.00
CA GLU A 72 -10.04 -4.14 -8.33
C GLU A 72 -11.05 -3.37 -9.19
N GLN A 73 -11.99 -2.65 -8.59
CA GLN A 73 -12.97 -1.81 -9.30
C GLN A 73 -12.38 -0.48 -9.79
N VAL A 74 -11.22 -0.07 -9.28
CA VAL A 74 -10.55 1.14 -9.71
C VAL A 74 -9.61 0.81 -10.86
N THR A 75 -9.64 1.61 -11.93
CA THR A 75 -8.80 1.36 -13.10
C THR A 75 -7.32 1.68 -12.80
N PRO A 76 -6.36 0.87 -13.31
CA PRO A 76 -4.95 1.18 -13.22
C PRO A 76 -4.55 2.42 -14.04
N GLU A 77 -5.41 2.92 -14.92
CA GLU A 77 -5.20 4.14 -15.72
C GLU A 77 -5.11 5.43 -14.89
N GLN A 78 -5.56 5.40 -13.63
CA GLN A 78 -5.42 6.53 -12.69
C GLN A 78 -3.96 6.93 -12.44
N VAL A 79 -3.01 6.04 -12.76
CA VAL A 79 -1.57 6.30 -12.68
C VAL A 79 -1.09 6.80 -14.05
N PRO A 80 -0.70 8.08 -14.19
CA PRO A 80 -0.20 8.61 -15.45
C PRO A 80 1.07 7.90 -15.92
N ARG A 81 1.08 7.49 -17.20
CA ARG A 81 2.18 6.77 -17.84
C ARG A 81 2.63 7.46 -19.12
N LYS A 82 3.87 7.19 -19.52
CA LYS A 82 4.42 7.60 -20.81
C LYS A 82 3.74 6.82 -21.93
N GLU A 83 3.64 7.42 -23.11
CA GLU A 83 3.06 6.78 -24.29
C GLU A 83 3.75 5.44 -24.61
N GLY A 84 2.96 4.42 -24.95
CA GLY A 84 3.45 3.08 -25.27
C GLY A 84 3.97 2.27 -24.06
N SER A 85 3.87 2.79 -22.83
CA SER A 85 4.28 2.04 -21.65
C SER A 85 3.29 0.94 -21.30
N TRP A 86 3.81 -0.17 -20.79
CA TRP A 86 2.98 -1.25 -20.26
C TRP A 86 2.16 -0.78 -19.05
N ALA A 87 0.92 -1.23 -18.97
CA ALA A 87 0.05 -1.08 -17.82
C ALA A 87 -0.55 -2.45 -17.46
N PRO A 88 -0.78 -2.73 -16.17
CA PRO A 88 -1.46 -3.95 -15.77
C PRO A 88 -2.92 -3.92 -16.24
N GLY A 89 -3.48 -5.10 -16.53
CA GLY A 89 -4.88 -5.21 -16.97
C GLY A 89 -5.92 -4.99 -15.85
N SER A 90 -5.48 -5.01 -14.59
CA SER A 90 -6.28 -4.73 -13.40
C SER A 90 -5.41 -4.02 -12.36
N SER A 91 -6.03 -3.26 -11.46
CA SER A 91 -5.34 -2.69 -10.29
C SER A 91 -4.89 -3.75 -9.28
N VAL A 92 -5.41 -4.98 -9.37
CA VAL A 92 -4.94 -6.13 -8.60
C VAL A 92 -4.48 -7.21 -9.56
N VAL A 93 -3.21 -7.61 -9.47
CA VAL A 93 -2.62 -8.67 -10.30
C VAL A 93 -1.87 -9.65 -9.40
N GLU A 94 -2.13 -10.94 -9.58
CA GLU A 94 -1.43 -12.01 -8.88
C GLU A 94 -0.30 -12.58 -9.74
N PHE A 95 0.88 -12.74 -9.13
CA PHE A 95 2.00 -13.47 -9.71
C PHE A 95 2.34 -14.65 -8.79
N THR A 96 2.17 -15.87 -9.31
CA THR A 96 2.54 -17.08 -8.57
C THR A 96 3.78 -17.74 -9.18
N PRO A 97 4.63 -18.39 -8.37
CA PRO A 97 5.77 -19.15 -8.88
C PRO A 97 5.38 -20.24 -9.89
N LYS A 98 4.15 -20.75 -9.82
CA LYS A 98 3.62 -21.73 -10.79
C LYS A 98 3.35 -21.10 -12.15
N GLN A 99 2.73 -19.91 -12.18
CA GLN A 99 2.48 -19.18 -13.42
C GLN A 99 3.80 -18.74 -14.07
N GLU A 100 4.74 -18.20 -13.30
CA GLU A 100 6.05 -17.78 -13.82
C GLU A 100 6.82 -18.94 -14.44
N LYS A 101 6.87 -20.11 -13.79
CA LYS A 101 7.50 -21.31 -14.36
C LYS A 101 6.81 -21.81 -15.63
N ALA A 102 5.48 -21.68 -15.71
CA ALA A 102 4.74 -22.05 -16.91
C ALA A 102 5.06 -21.11 -18.08
N ILE A 103 5.20 -19.82 -17.80
CA ILE A 103 5.65 -18.82 -18.78
C ILE A 103 7.09 -19.10 -19.23
N GLU A 104 8.01 -19.33 -18.29
CA GLU A 104 9.40 -19.65 -18.60
C GLU A 104 9.52 -20.89 -19.49
N LYS A 105 8.78 -21.96 -19.16
CA LYS A 105 8.72 -23.16 -19.98
C LYS A 105 8.17 -22.86 -21.37
N ALA A 106 7.07 -22.11 -21.47
CA ALA A 106 6.49 -21.73 -22.76
C ALA A 106 7.47 -20.92 -23.64
N LEU A 107 8.21 -19.98 -23.03
CA LEU A 107 9.26 -19.21 -23.71
C LEU A 107 10.40 -20.12 -24.20
N SER A 108 10.82 -21.10 -23.39
CA SER A 108 11.85 -22.09 -23.79
C SER A 108 11.40 -23.00 -24.94
N GLU A 109 10.09 -23.23 -25.07
CA GLU A 109 9.46 -23.96 -26.19
C GLU A 109 9.24 -23.07 -27.43
N GLY A 110 9.67 -21.81 -27.41
CA GLY A 110 9.57 -20.87 -28.54
C GLY A 110 8.22 -20.14 -28.65
N LYS A 111 7.33 -20.24 -27.64
CA LYS A 111 6.11 -19.42 -27.58
C LYS A 111 6.48 -18.01 -27.16
N THR A 112 5.71 -17.02 -27.63
CA THR A 112 5.91 -15.61 -27.29
C THR A 112 4.82 -15.12 -26.35
N LEU A 113 5.17 -14.21 -25.45
CA LEU A 113 4.19 -13.44 -24.70
C LEU A 113 3.58 -12.35 -25.59
N PRO A 114 2.35 -11.89 -25.30
CA PRO A 114 1.82 -10.65 -25.84
C PRO A 114 2.82 -9.50 -25.67
N GLU A 115 2.87 -8.60 -26.65
CA GLU A 115 3.85 -7.52 -26.68
C GLU A 115 3.78 -6.67 -25.41
N GLY A 116 4.93 -6.43 -24.78
CA GLY A 116 5.06 -5.65 -23.56
C GLY A 116 4.69 -6.37 -22.26
N GLN A 117 4.03 -7.54 -22.30
CA GLN A 117 3.61 -8.26 -21.09
C GLN A 117 4.82 -8.79 -20.31
N PRO A 118 4.89 -8.56 -18.98
CA PRO A 118 5.97 -9.08 -18.14
C PRO A 118 5.85 -10.59 -17.92
N ALA A 119 6.99 -11.29 -17.92
CA ALA A 119 7.07 -12.71 -17.65
C ALA A 119 7.16 -13.04 -16.14
N THR A 120 7.60 -12.07 -15.33
CA THR A 120 7.83 -12.23 -13.89
C THR A 120 7.29 -11.05 -13.10
N LEU A 121 7.09 -11.26 -11.79
CA LEU A 121 6.74 -10.20 -10.84
C LEU A 121 7.75 -9.04 -10.89
N TYR A 122 9.05 -9.33 -10.89
CA TYR A 122 10.08 -8.29 -10.89
C TYR A 122 10.03 -7.45 -12.16
N GLU A 123 9.84 -8.09 -13.32
CA GLU A 123 9.68 -7.37 -14.58
C GLU A 123 8.41 -6.51 -14.58
N ALA A 124 7.30 -7.02 -14.03
CA ALA A 124 6.06 -6.27 -13.90
C ALA A 124 6.24 -5.01 -13.03
N LEU A 125 6.90 -5.15 -11.87
CA LEU A 125 7.17 -4.02 -10.96
C LEU A 125 8.07 -2.96 -11.63
N VAL A 126 9.13 -3.39 -12.29
CA VAL A 126 10.06 -2.48 -12.98
C VAL A 126 9.36 -1.77 -14.14
N LYS A 127 8.61 -2.50 -14.98
CA LYS A 127 7.88 -1.92 -16.11
C LYS A 127 6.80 -0.95 -15.64
N ASP A 128 6.02 -1.32 -14.62
CA ASP A 128 5.00 -0.43 -14.08
C ASP A 128 5.62 0.88 -13.59
N TYR A 129 6.65 0.82 -12.74
CA TYR A 129 7.27 2.01 -12.19
C TYR A 129 7.97 2.87 -13.25
N THR A 130 8.78 2.26 -14.13
CA THR A 130 9.57 3.00 -15.14
C THR A 130 8.70 3.58 -16.27
N GLY A 131 7.53 2.98 -16.50
CA GLY A 131 6.51 3.45 -17.44
C GLY A 131 5.71 4.68 -16.96
N ARG A 132 5.72 5.01 -15.66
CA ARG A 132 5.04 6.20 -15.11
C ARG A 132 5.67 7.50 -15.59
N THR A 133 4.93 8.60 -15.55
CA THR A 133 5.50 9.95 -15.74
C THR A 133 6.44 10.32 -14.57
N PRO A 134 7.40 11.24 -14.74
CA PRO A 134 8.29 11.65 -13.66
C PRO A 134 7.55 12.14 -12.40
N GLU A 135 6.44 12.85 -12.59
CA GLU A 135 5.59 13.33 -11.51
C GLU A 135 4.96 12.16 -10.76
N ALA A 136 4.40 11.18 -11.49
CA ALA A 136 3.80 9.99 -10.91
C ALA A 136 4.83 9.08 -10.21
N GLN A 137 6.09 9.08 -10.64
CA GLN A 137 7.18 8.40 -9.92
C GLN A 137 7.51 9.10 -8.59
N SER A 138 7.48 10.44 -8.56
CA SER A 138 7.79 11.23 -7.36
C SER A 138 6.70 11.18 -6.27
N GLN A 139 5.50 10.70 -6.61
CA GLN A 139 4.36 10.58 -5.70
C GLN A 139 4.20 9.17 -5.13
N THR A 140 5.22 8.31 -5.28
CA THR A 140 5.22 6.92 -4.79
C THR A 140 5.89 6.78 -3.43
#